data_AF-A0A850SBU9-F1
#
_entry.id   AF-A0A850SBU9-F1
#
_cell.length_a   1.000
_cell.length_b   1.000
_cell.length_c   1.000
_cell.angle_alpha   90.00
_cell.angle_beta   90.00
_cell.angle_gamma   90.00
#
_symmetry.space_group_name_H-M   'P 1'
#
loop_
_entity.id
_entity.type
_entity.pdbx_description
1 polymer ?
#
loop_
_entity_poly.entity_id
_entity_poly.type
_entity_poly.pdbx_seq_one_letter_code
_entity_poly.pdbx_strand_id
1 'polypeptide(L)'
;MKILLNHRLTIIAGFALAAILVVLCPTGGAKFAEHWYAATTRWGHFLAGITWIGILYYFNFIQAPFLKNASAETKAEMFSEGGLVRNALWWFRWSALVTLILGLSLYGQIGGAAAGWDLRLGAGLGIVMCFNVWFIIWPAQKKVVGIIQASAEEKLAAAKNAMIASRINTLLSIPMLFFMASSAHFPIF
;
A
#
# COMPACT_ATOMS: atom_id res chain seq x y z
N MET A 1 17.43 25.12 -7.11
CA MET A 1 16.24 24.70 -7.90
C MET A 1 16.40 23.33 -8.59
N LYS A 2 17.58 22.91 -9.06
CA LYS A 2 17.77 21.61 -9.75
C LYS A 2 17.27 20.37 -8.98
N ILE A 3 17.35 20.39 -7.64
CA ILE A 3 16.91 19.27 -6.79
C ILE A 3 15.39 19.06 -6.87
N LEU A 4 14.60 20.15 -6.88
CA LEU A 4 13.13 20.10 -6.89
C LEU A 4 12.54 19.77 -8.27
N LEU A 5 13.31 20.02 -9.35
CA LEU A 5 12.91 19.69 -10.72
C LEU A 5 13.11 18.20 -11.06
N ASN A 6 13.87 17.45 -10.26
CA ASN A 6 14.09 16.03 -10.47
C ASN A 6 13.38 15.23 -9.36
N HIS A 7 12.29 14.55 -9.72
CA HIS A 7 11.48 13.77 -8.77
C HIS A 7 12.29 12.80 -7.89
N ARG A 8 13.32 12.13 -8.43
CA ARG A 8 14.16 11.21 -7.65
C ARG A 8 15.01 11.95 -6.62
N LEU A 9 15.62 13.06 -7.03
CA LEU A 9 16.41 13.89 -6.12
C LEU A 9 15.54 14.51 -5.03
N THR A 10 14.31 14.94 -5.36
CA THR A 10 13.34 15.42 -4.36
C THR A 10 13.00 14.34 -3.34
N ILE A 11 12.73 13.11 -3.78
CA ILE A 11 12.43 11.99 -2.88
C ILE A 11 13.65 11.71 -1.98
N ILE A 12 14.85 11.60 -2.54
CA ILE A 12 16.09 11.37 -1.79
C ILE A 12 16.32 12.48 -0.76
N ALA A 13 16.13 13.74 -1.16
CA ALA A 13 16.26 14.88 -0.28
C ALA A 13 15.28 14.81 0.91
N GLY A 14 14.05 14.34 0.69
CA GLY A 14 13.07 14.10 1.75
C GLY A 14 13.54 13.07 2.78
N PHE A 15 14.06 11.93 2.33
CA PHE A 15 14.63 10.91 3.22
C PHE A 15 15.89 11.42 3.95
N ALA A 16 16.76 12.15 3.26
CA ALA A 16 17.95 12.75 3.86
C ALA A 16 17.59 13.79 4.94
N LEU A 17 16.61 14.64 4.67
CA LEU A 17 16.10 15.61 5.63
C LEU A 17 15.53 14.91 6.87
N ALA A 18 14.74 13.86 6.69
CA ALA A 18 14.23 13.08 7.82
C ALA A 18 15.37 12.52 8.67
N ALA A 19 16.39 11.92 8.06
CA ALA A 19 17.55 11.39 8.79
C ALA A 19 18.29 12.49 9.57
N ILE A 20 18.53 13.65 8.95
CA ILE A 20 19.18 14.81 9.59
C ILE A 20 18.37 15.27 10.82
N LEU A 21 17.05 15.43 10.67
CA LEU A 21 16.19 15.90 11.76
C LEU A 21 16.20 14.94 12.96
N VAL A 22 16.26 13.63 12.72
CA VAL A 22 16.31 12.68 13.84
C VAL A 22 17.68 12.66 14.53
N VAL A 23 18.80 12.82 13.79
CA VAL A 23 20.14 12.95 14.40
C VAL A 23 20.27 14.23 15.24
N LEU A 24 19.63 15.31 14.83
CA LEU A 24 19.65 16.58 15.56
C LEU A 24 18.78 16.57 16.83
N CYS A 25 17.89 15.59 16.98
CA CYS A 25 17.03 15.46 18.15
C CYS A 25 17.79 14.72 19.28
N PRO A 26 17.72 15.16 20.55
CA PRO A 26 18.38 14.47 21.65
C PRO A 26 17.88 13.04 21.77
N THR A 27 18.76 12.07 21.55
CA THR A 27 18.36 10.66 21.55
C THR A 27 18.67 10.03 22.90
N GLY A 28 17.64 9.54 23.58
CA GLY A 28 17.71 9.10 24.97
C GLY A 28 18.54 7.83 25.18
N GLY A 29 19.79 8.01 25.63
CA GLY A 29 20.56 7.04 26.41
C GLY A 29 20.74 5.63 25.83
N ALA A 30 21.06 4.67 26.71
CA ALA A 30 21.58 3.34 26.38
C ALA A 30 20.65 2.42 25.55
N LYS A 31 19.38 2.78 25.35
CA LYS A 31 18.39 2.01 24.55
C LYS A 31 18.17 2.55 23.14
N PHE A 32 19.03 3.47 22.68
CA PHE A 32 18.98 4.06 21.35
C PHE A 32 18.69 3.02 20.26
N ALA A 33 19.55 2.01 20.09
CA ALA A 33 19.44 1.06 18.96
C ALA A 33 18.09 0.30 18.91
N GLU A 34 17.56 -0.15 20.06
CA GLU A 34 16.27 -0.85 20.13
C GLU A 34 15.10 0.08 19.77
N HIS A 35 15.11 1.30 20.31
CA HIS A 35 14.09 2.31 19.98
C HIS A 35 14.13 2.71 18.52
N TRP A 36 15.32 2.74 17.91
CA TRP A 36 15.50 3.05 16.50
C TRP A 36 15.01 1.96 15.58
N TYR A 37 15.24 0.68 15.91
CA TYR A 37 14.66 -0.42 15.14
C TYR A 37 13.13 -0.38 15.14
N ALA A 38 12.51 -0.22 16.31
CA ALA A 38 11.05 -0.12 16.41
C ALA A 38 10.50 1.13 15.69
N ALA A 39 11.16 2.28 15.83
CA ALA A 39 10.75 3.53 15.19
C ALA A 39 10.86 3.46 13.65
N THR A 40 11.96 2.95 13.13
CA THR A 40 12.17 2.81 11.68
C THR A 40 11.24 1.77 11.07
N THR A 41 10.99 0.64 11.76
CA THR A 41 10.00 -0.35 11.35
C THR A 41 8.60 0.27 11.28
N ARG A 42 8.21 1.05 12.29
CA ARG A 42 6.92 1.76 12.33
C ARG A 42 6.79 2.79 11.23
N TRP A 43 7.84 3.59 11.00
CA TRP A 43 7.87 4.58 9.94
C TRP A 43 7.78 3.94 8.55
N GLY A 44 8.53 2.87 8.31
CA GLY A 44 8.45 2.10 7.08
C GLY A 44 7.06 1.48 6.86
N HIS A 45 6.45 0.92 7.91
CA HIS A 45 5.09 0.38 7.86
C HIS A 45 4.08 1.47 7.48
N PHE A 46 4.21 2.66 8.08
CA PHE A 46 3.36 3.80 7.78
C PHE A 46 3.52 4.27 6.32
N LEU A 47 4.75 4.45 5.83
CA LEU A 47 5.03 4.87 4.45
C LEU A 47 4.54 3.85 3.42
N ALA A 48 4.74 2.55 3.69
CA ALA A 48 4.22 1.49 2.83
C ALA A 48 2.68 1.46 2.87
N GLY A 49 2.08 1.60 4.06
CA GLY A 49 0.63 1.56 4.25
C GLY A 49 -0.09 2.70 3.54
N ILE A 50 0.41 3.93 3.67
CA ILE A 50 -0.16 5.09 2.96
C ILE A 50 -0.01 4.94 1.44
N THR A 51 1.12 4.41 0.97
CA THR A 51 1.33 4.14 -0.46
C THR A 51 0.33 3.09 -0.96
N TRP A 52 0.15 2.00 -0.21
CA TRP A 52 -0.76 0.92 -0.57
C TRP A 52 -2.21 1.40 -0.64
N ILE A 53 -2.72 1.98 0.45
CA ILE A 53 -4.11 2.42 0.52
C ILE A 53 -4.37 3.64 -0.35
N GLY A 54 -3.40 4.55 -0.48
CA GLY A 54 -3.47 5.67 -1.41
C GLY A 54 -3.65 5.22 -2.85
N ILE A 55 -2.88 4.20 -3.30
CA ILE A 55 -3.03 3.65 -4.65
C ILE A 55 -4.34 2.87 -4.80
N LEU A 56 -4.79 2.16 -3.76
CA LEU A 56 -6.11 1.50 -3.75
C LEU A 56 -7.24 2.52 -4.01
N TYR A 57 -7.19 3.67 -3.34
CA TYR A 57 -8.16 4.74 -3.53
C TYR A 57 -8.00 5.44 -4.87
N TYR A 58 -6.77 5.65 -5.34
CA TYR A 58 -6.53 6.10 -6.71
C TYR A 58 -7.23 5.19 -7.74
N PHE A 59 -7.08 3.86 -7.62
CA PHE A 59 -7.73 2.93 -8.55
C PHE A 59 -9.25 3.01 -8.54
N ASN A 60 -9.86 3.09 -7.36
CA ASN A 60 -11.32 3.01 -7.22
C ASN A 60 -12.02 4.35 -7.42
N PHE A 61 -11.42 5.45 -6.94
CA PHE A 61 -12.05 6.77 -6.94
C PHE A 61 -11.66 7.63 -8.16
N ILE A 62 -10.48 7.41 -8.74
CA ILE A 62 -9.96 8.25 -9.82
C ILE A 62 -9.86 7.47 -11.12
N GLN A 63 -9.05 6.41 -11.14
CA GLN A 63 -8.74 5.66 -12.36
C GLN A 63 -9.98 4.97 -12.93
N ALA A 64 -10.73 4.21 -12.13
CA ALA A 64 -11.88 3.46 -12.63
C ALA A 64 -12.99 4.36 -13.22
N PRO A 65 -13.37 5.49 -12.58
CA PRO A 65 -14.29 6.44 -13.20
C PRO A 65 -13.73 7.07 -14.49
N PHE A 66 -12.45 7.48 -14.50
CA PHE A 66 -11.80 8.04 -15.69
C PHE A 66 -11.84 7.05 -16.88
N LEU A 67 -11.52 5.78 -16.63
CA LEU A 67 -11.51 4.74 -17.67
C LEU A 67 -12.89 4.47 -18.29
N LYS A 68 -14.01 4.87 -17.68
CA LYS A 68 -15.33 4.75 -18.33
C LYS A 68 -15.47 5.67 -19.52
N ASN A 69 -14.85 6.85 -19.46
CA ASN A 69 -14.98 7.91 -20.46
C ASN A 69 -13.76 8.00 -21.38
N ALA A 70 -12.66 7.32 -21.06
CA ALA A 70 -11.45 7.32 -21.87
C ALA A 70 -11.63 6.57 -23.20
N SER A 71 -10.99 7.09 -24.26
CA SER A 71 -10.93 6.46 -25.58
C SER A 71 -10.17 5.12 -25.53
N ALA A 72 -10.33 4.30 -26.57
CA ALA A 72 -9.59 3.04 -26.69
C ALA A 72 -8.07 3.27 -26.76
N GLU A 73 -7.63 4.32 -27.46
CA GLU A 73 -6.23 4.70 -27.59
C GLU A 73 -5.61 5.10 -26.24
N THR A 74 -6.29 5.97 -25.48
CA THR A 74 -5.83 6.36 -24.12
C THR A 74 -5.75 5.16 -23.19
N LYS A 75 -6.71 4.22 -23.27
CA LYS A 75 -6.66 2.98 -22.51
C LYS A 75 -5.45 2.14 -22.90
N ALA A 76 -5.18 1.98 -24.19
CA ALA A 76 -4.03 1.21 -24.66
C ALA A 76 -2.71 1.82 -24.15
N GLU A 77 -2.55 3.14 -24.21
CA GLU A 77 -1.37 3.84 -23.69
C GLU A 77 -1.21 3.66 -22.17
N MET A 78 -2.27 3.89 -21.39
CA MET A 78 -2.24 3.75 -19.92
C MET A 78 -1.88 2.34 -19.45
N PHE A 79 -2.31 1.31 -20.18
CA PHE A 79 -2.11 -0.11 -19.85
C PHE A 79 -0.83 -0.70 -20.44
N SER A 80 -0.12 0.06 -21.29
CA SER A 80 1.14 -0.36 -21.93
C SER A 80 2.25 -0.67 -20.92
N GLU A 81 3.34 -1.29 -21.40
CA GLU A 81 4.54 -1.49 -20.59
C GLU A 81 5.16 -0.16 -20.17
N GLY A 82 5.41 0.00 -18.86
CA GLY A 82 5.84 1.29 -18.31
C GLY A 82 4.73 2.35 -18.25
N GLY A 83 3.53 2.03 -18.72
CA GLY A 83 2.34 2.88 -18.61
C GLY A 83 1.86 3.06 -17.17
N LEU A 84 0.99 4.05 -16.99
CA LEU A 84 0.50 4.50 -15.68
C LEU A 84 -0.10 3.36 -14.85
N VAL A 85 -0.94 2.52 -15.46
CA VAL A 85 -1.67 1.45 -14.74
C VAL A 85 -0.70 0.36 -14.30
N ARG A 86 0.24 -0.04 -15.16
CA ARG A 86 1.20 -1.11 -14.83
C ARG A 86 2.18 -0.67 -13.74
N ASN A 87 2.61 0.60 -13.75
CA ASN A 87 3.42 1.18 -12.68
C ASN A 87 2.66 1.26 -11.35
N ALA A 88 1.41 1.74 -11.39
CA ALA A 88 0.57 1.78 -10.19
C ALA A 88 0.33 0.38 -9.61
N LEU A 89 0.09 -0.63 -10.45
CA LEU A 89 -0.08 -2.02 -10.02
C LEU A 89 1.20 -2.62 -9.42
N TRP A 90 2.37 -2.21 -9.89
CA TRP A 90 3.64 -2.61 -9.28
C TRP A 90 3.74 -2.07 -7.86
N TRP A 91 3.57 -0.75 -7.69
CA TRP A 91 3.63 -0.11 -6.38
C TRP A 91 2.57 -0.62 -5.43
N PHE A 92 1.33 -0.80 -5.90
CA PHE A 92 0.22 -1.33 -5.12
C PHE A 92 0.54 -2.68 -4.47
N ARG A 93 1.07 -3.63 -5.25
CA ARG A 93 1.34 -5.00 -4.76
C ARG A 93 2.49 -5.03 -3.76
N TRP A 94 3.58 -4.34 -4.09
CA TRP A 94 4.78 -4.36 -3.25
C TRP A 94 4.60 -3.53 -1.98
N SER A 95 3.93 -2.38 -2.05
CA SER A 95 3.58 -1.61 -0.85
C SER A 95 2.64 -2.41 0.07
N ALA A 96 1.68 -3.17 -0.47
CA ALA A 96 0.86 -4.07 0.34
C ALA A 96 1.70 -5.12 1.09
N LEU A 97 2.61 -5.79 0.38
CA LEU A 97 3.46 -6.82 0.98
C LEU A 97 4.42 -6.25 2.02
N VAL A 98 5.07 -5.12 1.71
CA VAL A 98 5.98 -4.43 2.64
C VAL A 98 5.23 -3.97 3.89
N THR A 99 4.02 -3.41 3.72
CA THR A 99 3.15 -3.05 4.84
C THR A 99 2.89 -4.26 5.72
N LEU A 100 2.51 -5.39 5.14
CA LEU A 100 2.24 -6.62 5.87
C LEU A 100 3.47 -7.12 6.64
N ILE A 101 4.63 -7.23 5.98
CA ILE A 101 5.86 -7.72 6.60
C ILE A 101 6.27 -6.83 7.78
N LEU A 102 6.29 -5.52 7.58
CA LEU A 102 6.63 -4.58 8.65
C LEU A 102 5.59 -4.59 9.77
N GLY A 103 4.31 -4.77 9.43
CA GLY A 103 3.21 -4.88 10.39
C GLY A 103 3.33 -6.12 11.27
N LEU A 104 3.65 -7.27 10.68
CA LEU A 104 3.91 -8.52 11.42
C LEU A 104 5.14 -8.41 12.31
N SER A 105 6.19 -7.72 11.84
CA SER A 105 7.37 -7.41 12.66
C SER A 105 6.98 -6.57 13.89
N LEU A 106 6.20 -5.50 13.71
CA LEU A 106 5.72 -4.66 14.82
C LEU A 106 4.81 -5.43 15.77
N TYR A 107 3.93 -6.29 15.23
CA TYR A 107 3.05 -7.14 16.03
C TYR A 107 3.84 -8.13 16.90
N GLY A 108 4.94 -8.68 16.37
CA GLY A 108 5.87 -9.52 17.13
C GLY A 108 6.63 -8.76 18.21
N GLN A 109 7.06 -7.52 17.93
CA GLN A 109 7.79 -6.67 18.89
C GLN A 109 6.97 -6.35 20.15
N ILE A 110 5.64 -6.29 20.05
CA ILE A 110 4.74 -6.08 21.20
C ILE A 110 4.31 -7.40 21.86
N GLY A 111 4.86 -8.54 21.46
CA GLY A 111 4.56 -9.85 22.03
C GLY A 111 3.25 -10.48 21.53
N GLY A 112 2.59 -9.90 20.52
CA GLY A 112 1.41 -10.42 19.81
C GLY A 112 0.14 -10.70 20.64
N ALA A 113 0.24 -11.55 21.66
CA ALA A 113 -0.80 -11.81 22.64
C ALA A 113 -1.14 -10.58 23.51
N ALA A 114 -0.26 -9.60 23.60
CA ALA A 114 -0.53 -8.33 24.29
C ALA A 114 -1.24 -7.28 23.41
N ALA A 115 -1.49 -7.57 22.13
CA ALA A 115 -2.23 -6.66 21.26
C ALA A 115 -3.69 -6.53 21.72
N GLY A 116 -4.19 -5.30 21.85
CA GLY A 116 -5.60 -4.99 22.07
C GLY A 116 -6.49 -5.38 20.89
N TRP A 117 -7.81 -5.32 21.06
CA TRP A 117 -8.74 -5.81 20.04
C TRP A 117 -8.76 -4.92 18.79
N ASP A 118 -8.61 -3.61 18.95
CA ASP A 118 -8.50 -2.68 17.82
C ASP A 118 -7.37 -3.09 16.87
N LEU A 119 -6.17 -3.33 17.41
CA LEU A 119 -5.02 -3.73 16.61
C LEU A 119 -5.23 -5.08 15.94
N ARG A 120 -5.82 -6.06 16.63
CA ARG A 120 -6.11 -7.39 16.07
C ARG A 120 -7.08 -7.32 14.90
N LEU A 121 -8.15 -6.55 15.04
CA LEU A 121 -9.16 -6.37 13.99
C LEU A 121 -8.57 -5.63 12.79
N GLY A 122 -7.88 -4.51 13.04
CA GLY A 122 -7.18 -3.77 11.98
C GLY A 122 -6.17 -4.64 11.24
N ALA A 123 -5.28 -5.33 11.96
CA ALA A 123 -4.26 -6.20 11.38
C ALA A 123 -4.88 -7.38 10.62
N GLY A 124 -5.91 -8.02 11.18
CA GLY A 124 -6.63 -9.12 10.52
C GLY A 124 -7.23 -8.71 9.17
N LEU A 125 -7.90 -7.56 9.13
CA LEU A 125 -8.45 -7.03 7.87
C LEU A 125 -7.33 -6.70 6.87
N GLY A 126 -6.23 -6.08 7.33
CA GLY A 126 -5.06 -5.79 6.50
C GLY A 126 -4.43 -7.07 5.90
N ILE A 127 -4.33 -8.14 6.67
CA ILE A 127 -3.86 -9.45 6.20
C ILE A 127 -4.77 -9.95 5.08
N VAL A 128 -6.08 -10.05 5.33
CA VAL A 128 -7.08 -10.51 4.34
C VAL A 128 -6.98 -9.70 3.05
N MET A 129 -6.89 -8.39 3.16
CA MET A 129 -6.75 -7.50 2.01
C MET A 129 -5.45 -7.74 1.24
N CYS A 130 -4.32 -7.93 1.92
CA CYS A 130 -3.04 -8.22 1.26
C CYS A 130 -3.07 -9.56 0.51
N PHE A 131 -3.70 -10.59 1.09
CA PHE A 131 -3.95 -11.85 0.39
C PHE A 131 -4.81 -11.63 -0.87
N ASN A 132 -5.89 -10.87 -0.76
CA ASN A 132 -6.73 -10.52 -1.92
C ASN A 132 -5.93 -9.80 -3.03
N VAL A 133 -4.96 -8.93 -2.67
CA VAL A 133 -4.05 -8.29 -3.65
C VAL A 133 -3.23 -9.31 -4.42
N TRP A 134 -2.54 -10.22 -3.73
CA TRP A 134 -1.56 -11.11 -4.34
C TRP A 134 -2.18 -12.33 -5.02
N PHE A 135 -3.30 -12.83 -4.51
CA PHE A 135 -3.89 -14.10 -4.95
C PHE A 135 -5.13 -13.93 -5.83
N ILE A 136 -5.78 -12.76 -5.83
CA ILE A 136 -6.98 -12.52 -6.64
C ILE A 136 -6.77 -11.36 -7.61
N ILE A 137 -6.44 -10.16 -7.10
CA ILE A 137 -6.27 -8.96 -7.93
C ILE A 137 -5.11 -9.14 -8.91
N TRP A 138 -3.93 -9.53 -8.43
CA TRP A 138 -2.74 -9.62 -9.28
C TRP A 138 -2.85 -10.68 -10.39
N PRO A 139 -3.27 -11.93 -10.13
CA PRO A 139 -3.43 -12.92 -11.19
C PRO A 139 -4.42 -12.48 -12.27
N ALA A 140 -5.53 -11.85 -11.88
CA ALA A 140 -6.50 -11.29 -12.81
C ALA A 140 -5.89 -10.13 -13.62
N GLN A 141 -5.21 -9.20 -12.96
CA GLN A 141 -4.57 -8.05 -13.61
C GLN A 141 -3.49 -8.46 -14.62
N LYS A 142 -2.73 -9.54 -14.38
CA LYS A 142 -1.77 -10.06 -15.37
C LYS A 142 -2.43 -10.39 -16.72
N LYS A 143 -3.66 -10.91 -16.71
CA LYS A 143 -4.43 -11.16 -17.95
C LYS A 143 -4.92 -9.85 -18.57
N VAL A 144 -5.46 -8.95 -17.74
CA VAL A 144 -6.02 -7.66 -18.19
C VAL A 144 -4.96 -6.78 -18.88
N VAL A 145 -3.77 -6.67 -18.28
CA VAL A 145 -2.68 -5.84 -18.83
C VAL A 145 -1.81 -6.58 -19.86
N GLY A 146 -2.20 -7.80 -20.25
CA GLY A 146 -1.54 -8.55 -21.32
C GLY A 146 -0.18 -9.17 -20.98
N ILE A 147 0.19 -9.27 -19.69
CA ILE A 147 1.39 -10.01 -19.27
C ILE A 147 1.21 -11.52 -19.54
N ILE A 148 -0.01 -12.01 -19.33
CA ILE A 148 -0.40 -13.38 -19.66
C ILE A 148 -1.36 -13.31 -20.84
N GLN A 149 -1.07 -14.09 -21.89
CA GLN A 149 -1.98 -14.25 -23.03
C GLN A 149 -3.29 -14.89 -22.55
N ALA A 150 -4.41 -14.31 -22.99
CA ALA A 150 -5.75 -14.72 -22.59
C ALA A 150 -6.73 -14.31 -23.69
N SER A 151 -7.80 -15.08 -23.88
CA SER A 151 -8.85 -14.75 -24.85
C SER A 151 -9.58 -13.45 -24.47
N ALA A 152 -10.36 -12.88 -25.39
CA ALA A 152 -11.16 -11.68 -25.09
C ALA A 152 -12.15 -11.92 -23.93
N GLU A 153 -12.77 -13.11 -23.91
CA GLU A 153 -13.71 -13.53 -22.85
C GLU A 153 -13.01 -13.66 -21.50
N GLU A 154 -11.83 -14.30 -21.47
CA GLU A 154 -11.04 -14.42 -20.25
C GLU A 154 -10.57 -13.06 -19.72
N LYS A 155 -10.17 -12.15 -20.61
CA LYS A 155 -9.77 -10.78 -20.22
C LYS A 155 -10.94 -10.02 -19.61
N LEU A 156 -12.15 -10.15 -20.17
CA LEU A 156 -13.35 -9.53 -19.64
C LEU A 156 -13.70 -10.08 -18.25
N ALA A 157 -13.67 -11.41 -18.08
CA ALA A 157 -13.90 -12.06 -16.79
C ALA A 157 -12.84 -11.65 -15.75
N ALA A 158 -11.56 -11.61 -16.15
CA ALA A 158 -10.47 -11.17 -15.29
C ALA A 158 -10.62 -9.70 -14.87
N ALA A 159 -11.01 -8.81 -15.78
CA ALA A 159 -11.28 -7.40 -15.46
C ALA A 159 -12.41 -7.26 -14.45
N LYS A 160 -13.50 -8.01 -14.60
CA LYS A 160 -14.60 -8.05 -13.64
C LYS A 160 -14.15 -8.54 -12.26
N ASN A 161 -13.39 -9.65 -12.21
CA ASN A 161 -12.88 -10.21 -10.97
C ASN A 161 -11.92 -9.24 -10.25
N ALA A 162 -10.98 -8.64 -10.98
CA ALA A 162 -10.05 -7.65 -10.43
C ALA A 162 -10.80 -6.43 -9.87
N MET A 163 -11.85 -5.97 -10.55
CA MET A 163 -12.67 -4.84 -10.11
C MET A 163 -13.46 -5.15 -8.84
N ILE A 164 -14.13 -6.31 -8.76
CA ILE A 164 -14.85 -6.72 -7.56
C ILE A 164 -13.89 -6.89 -6.38
N ALA A 165 -12.77 -7.58 -6.59
CA ALA A 165 -11.76 -7.79 -5.57
C ALA A 165 -11.16 -6.45 -5.08
N SER A 166 -10.89 -5.51 -5.98
CA SER A 166 -10.43 -4.17 -5.62
C SER A 166 -11.44 -3.42 -4.74
N ARG A 167 -12.74 -3.50 -5.07
CA ARG A 167 -13.81 -2.88 -4.28
C ARG A 167 -13.99 -3.53 -2.91
N ILE A 168 -13.81 -4.85 -2.80
CA ILE A 168 -13.77 -5.54 -1.50
C ILE A 168 -12.63 -4.96 -0.66
N ASN A 169 -11.44 -4.78 -1.22
CA ASN A 169 -10.35 -4.13 -0.49
C ASN A 169 -10.70 -2.69 -0.08
N THR A 170 -11.36 -1.91 -0.94
CA THR A 170 -11.80 -0.54 -0.58
C THR A 170 -12.86 -0.56 0.53
N LEU A 171 -13.78 -1.51 0.52
CA LEU A 171 -14.77 -1.67 1.58
C LEU A 171 -14.08 -2.01 2.91
N LEU A 172 -13.18 -3.00 2.90
CA LEU A 172 -12.48 -3.47 4.09
C LEU A 172 -11.44 -2.47 4.61
N SER A 173 -10.88 -1.62 3.73
CA SER A 173 -9.90 -0.61 4.15
C SER A 173 -10.50 0.42 5.09
N ILE A 174 -11.81 0.69 4.99
CA ILE A 174 -12.50 1.66 5.84
C ILE A 174 -12.47 1.24 7.32
N PRO A 175 -13.05 0.09 7.73
CA PRO A 175 -12.96 -0.37 9.12
C PRO A 175 -11.52 -0.70 9.52
N MET A 176 -10.69 -1.20 8.59
CA MET A 176 -9.27 -1.46 8.88
C MET A 176 -8.55 -0.19 9.33
N LEU A 177 -8.65 0.91 8.57
CA LEU A 177 -8.02 2.18 8.92
C LEU A 177 -8.56 2.75 10.23
N PHE A 178 -9.87 2.62 10.47
CA PHE A 178 -10.49 3.05 11.72
C PHE A 178 -9.86 2.34 12.92
N PHE A 179 -9.78 1.01 12.89
CA PHE A 179 -9.22 0.22 13.99
C PHE A 179 -7.72 0.41 14.14
N MET A 180 -6.97 0.55 13.04
CA MET A 180 -5.54 0.88 13.11
C MET A 180 -5.31 2.24 13.78
N ALA A 181 -6.11 3.26 13.44
CA ALA A 181 -6.02 4.58 14.05
C ALA A 181 -6.43 4.56 15.53
N SER A 182 -7.52 3.87 15.87
CA SER A 182 -7.96 3.69 17.26
C SER A 182 -6.84 3.07 18.10
N SER A 183 -6.24 1.97 17.66
CA SER A 183 -5.18 1.28 18.40
C SER A 183 -3.96 2.15 18.74
N ALA A 184 -3.69 3.19 17.94
CA ALA A 184 -2.51 4.05 18.11
C ALA A 184 -2.78 5.32 18.93
N HIS A 185 -4.02 5.82 18.94
CA HIS A 185 -4.34 7.14 19.50
C HIS A 185 -5.38 7.10 20.60
N PHE A 186 -6.46 6.34 20.38
CA PHE A 186 -7.59 6.23 21.30
C PHE A 186 -8.10 4.79 21.27
N PRO A 187 -7.40 3.86 21.95
CA PRO A 187 -7.84 2.46 22.01
C PRO A 187 -9.24 2.40 22.61
N ILE A 188 -10.15 1.73 21.91
CA ILE A 188 -11.54 1.58 22.35
C ILE A 188 -11.70 0.24 23.09
N PHE A 189 -10.91 -0.79 22.73
CA PHE A 189 -11.05 -2.17 23.19
C PHE A 189 -9.73 -2.85 23.59
#